data_AF-A0A7R9SUW4-F1
#
_entry.id   AF-A0A7R9SUW4-F1
#
_cell.length_a   1.000
_cell.length_b   1.000
_cell.length_c   1.000
_cell.angle_alpha   90.00
_cell.angle_beta   90.00
_cell.angle_gamma   90.00
#
_symmetry.space_group_name_H-M   'P 1'
#
loop_
_entity.id
_entity.type
_entity.pdbx_description
1 polymer ?
#
loop_
_entity_poly.entity_id
_entity_poly.type
_entity_poly.pdbx_seq_one_letter_code
_entity_poly.pdbx_strand_id
1 'polypeptide(L)'
;KGACSLMEHPLPLPGPYQYFLTPEQLNFGGQDSLRDYCPWVTAQAGGLGLCTDLANSVNGKYYEEFGSSARCFEVERDNVDSVGCLRHSCVSGKLFLKLGSEYVGCPVGGGEVFSTSLSITVTCPRPAEICDGYSQMAPDILVNYPVTNSIVAPE
;
A
#
# COMPACT_ATOMS: atom_id res chain seq x y z
N LYS A 1 -4.82 4.76 1.84
CA LYS A 1 -4.00 5.85 1.25
C LYS A 1 -3.67 6.86 2.32
N GLY A 2 -2.51 7.47 2.22
CA GLY A 2 -2.00 8.41 3.21
C GLY A 2 -1.05 9.41 2.57
N ALA A 3 -0.64 10.40 3.36
CA ALA A 3 0.39 11.35 3.00
C ALA A 3 1.35 11.52 4.18
N CYS A 4 2.59 11.90 3.89
CA CYS A 4 3.52 12.27 4.95
C CYS A 4 2.97 13.49 5.69
N SER A 5 2.72 13.33 6.99
CA SER A 5 2.27 14.43 7.83
C SER A 5 3.47 15.16 8.39
N LEU A 6 3.84 16.25 7.73
CA LEU A 6 4.85 17.19 8.18
C LEU A 6 4.17 18.49 8.60
N MET A 7 4.56 19.04 9.74
CA MET A 7 4.08 20.33 10.20
C MET A 7 5.23 21.21 10.69
N GLU A 8 4.99 22.51 10.61
CA GLU A 8 5.80 23.51 11.28
C GLU A 8 5.27 23.71 12.71
N HIS A 9 6.12 23.49 13.71
CA HIS A 9 5.81 23.70 15.11
C HIS A 9 6.05 25.17 15.52
N PRO A 10 5.33 25.70 16.52
CA PRO A 10 5.48 27.10 16.95
C PRO A 10 6.88 27.45 17.46
N LEU A 11 7.62 26.46 17.94
CA LEU A 11 8.98 26.57 18.46
C LEU A 11 9.85 25.45 17.88
N PRO A 12 11.18 25.62 17.85
CA PRO A 12 12.10 24.54 17.53
C PRO A 12 11.81 23.29 18.35
N LEU A 13 11.84 22.12 17.72
CA LEU A 13 11.73 20.86 18.41
C LEU A 13 12.94 20.66 19.32
N PRO A 14 12.80 19.91 20.44
CA PRO A 14 13.96 19.50 21.23
C PRO A 14 15.00 18.79 20.36
N GLY A 15 16.29 18.99 20.64
CA GLY A 15 17.40 18.47 19.82
C GLY A 15 17.26 16.99 19.40
N PRO A 16 16.92 16.05 20.30
CA PRO A 16 16.71 14.64 19.94
C PRO A 16 15.58 14.37 18.93
N TYR A 17 14.70 15.35 18.69
CA TYR A 17 13.53 15.26 17.82
C TYR A 17 13.64 16.18 16.60
N GLN A 18 14.81 16.77 16.34
CA GLN A 18 15.08 17.56 15.15
C GLN A 18 15.55 16.67 14.01
N TYR A 19 14.64 16.31 13.11
CA TYR A 19 14.93 15.48 11.94
C TYR A 19 15.46 16.27 10.74
N PHE A 20 15.21 17.58 10.72
CA PHE A 20 15.61 18.49 9.65
C PHE A 20 16.64 19.48 10.23
N LEU A 21 17.87 19.40 9.73
CA LEU A 21 19.04 20.05 10.35
C LEU A 21 19.39 21.41 9.75
N THR A 22 18.56 21.97 8.87
CA THR A 22 18.75 23.35 8.42
C THR A 22 18.23 24.32 9.48
N PRO A 23 18.87 25.50 9.66
CA PRO A 23 18.43 26.48 10.66
C PRO A 23 16.96 26.88 10.51
N GLU A 24 16.44 26.90 9.28
CA GLU A 24 15.07 27.25 8.94
C GLU A 24 14.06 26.11 9.20
N GLN A 25 14.54 24.92 9.54
CA GLN A 25 13.71 23.71 9.67
C GLN A 25 13.78 23.05 11.06
N LEU A 26 14.41 23.70 12.04
CA LEU A 26 14.53 23.15 13.39
C LEU A 26 13.17 22.95 14.11
N ASN A 27 12.12 23.59 13.60
CA ASN A 27 10.74 23.45 14.07
C ASN A 27 9.90 22.53 13.16
N PHE A 28 10.47 21.86 12.16
CA PHE A 28 9.73 20.92 11.32
C PHE A 28 9.79 19.50 11.87
N GLY A 29 8.65 18.82 11.85
CA GLY A 29 8.55 17.42 12.22
C GLY A 29 7.15 16.87 11.98
N GLY A 30 6.92 15.63 12.42
CA GLY A 30 5.60 15.02 12.50
C GLY A 30 4.70 15.71 13.54
N GLN A 31 3.40 15.42 13.48
CA GLN A 31 2.41 16.00 14.40
C GLN A 31 2.29 15.23 15.73
N ASP A 32 2.74 13.97 15.76
CA ASP A 32 2.50 13.05 16.87
C ASP A 32 3.68 13.02 17.84
N SER A 33 3.47 13.55 19.05
CA SER A 33 4.49 13.57 20.11
C SER A 33 4.78 12.19 20.69
N LEU A 34 3.86 11.22 20.59
CA LEU A 34 4.11 9.83 21.03
C LEU A 34 5.08 9.10 20.11
N ARG A 35 5.33 9.65 18.92
CA ARG A 35 6.31 9.17 17.96
C ARG A 35 7.54 10.07 17.93
N ASP A 36 7.79 10.81 19.00
CA ASP A 36 8.93 11.72 19.09
C ASP A 36 8.97 12.73 17.93
N TYR A 37 7.80 13.11 17.39
CA TYR A 37 7.68 13.95 16.19
C TYR A 37 8.32 13.36 14.92
N CYS A 38 8.55 12.05 14.84
CA CYS A 38 9.00 11.39 13.61
C CYS A 38 7.99 11.66 12.47
N PRO A 39 8.42 12.17 11.30
CA PRO A 39 7.55 12.28 10.14
C PRO A 39 7.23 10.87 9.61
N TRP A 40 5.95 10.62 9.32
CA TRP A 40 5.50 9.33 8.78
C TRP A 40 4.25 9.52 7.93
N VAL A 41 3.97 8.52 7.08
CA VAL A 41 2.77 8.51 6.25
C VAL A 41 1.56 8.16 7.12
N THR A 42 0.70 9.14 7.36
CA THR A 42 -0.57 8.96 8.06
C THR A 42 -1.70 8.72 7.07
N ALA A 43 -2.67 7.89 7.44
CA ALA A 43 -3.91 7.78 6.69
C ALA A 43 -4.60 9.16 6.59
N GLN A 44 -5.26 9.44 5.47
CA GLN A 44 -6.03 10.67 5.33
C GLN A 44 -7.18 10.70 6.34
N ALA A 45 -7.43 11.87 6.92
CA ALA A 45 -8.48 12.07 7.91
C ALA A 45 -9.88 11.79 7.34
N GLY A 46 -10.82 11.41 8.22
CA GLY A 46 -12.22 11.19 7.84
C GLY A 46 -12.49 9.91 7.06
N GLY A 47 -11.53 8.97 7.00
CA GLY A 47 -11.69 7.70 6.28
C GLY A 47 -11.46 7.80 4.77
N LEU A 48 -11.11 8.99 4.28
CA LEU A 48 -10.75 9.21 2.89
C LEU A 48 -9.57 8.32 2.51
N GLY A 49 -9.70 7.60 1.40
CA GLY A 49 -8.65 6.70 0.92
C GLY A 49 -8.44 5.43 1.75
N LEU A 50 -9.31 5.10 2.71
CA LEU A 50 -9.37 3.75 3.28
C LEU A 50 -9.76 2.77 2.19
N CYS A 51 -8.83 1.89 1.80
CA CYS A 51 -9.06 0.94 0.71
C CYS A 51 -10.20 -0.05 1.01
N THR A 52 -10.52 -0.26 2.28
CA THR A 52 -11.61 -1.15 2.71
C THR A 52 -12.99 -0.51 2.64
N ASP A 53 -13.08 0.81 2.52
CA ASP A 53 -14.34 1.53 2.50
C ASP A 53 -14.87 1.68 1.06
N LEU A 54 -16.04 1.10 0.81
CA LEU A 54 -16.71 1.13 -0.49
C LEU A 54 -17.30 2.51 -0.84
N ALA A 55 -17.41 3.42 0.12
CA ALA A 55 -17.90 4.77 -0.12
C ALA A 55 -16.83 5.69 -0.75
N ASN A 56 -15.56 5.27 -0.78
CA ASN A 56 -14.47 6.04 -1.37
C ASN A 56 -14.49 6.03 -2.91
N SER A 57 -14.14 7.16 -3.51
CA SER A 57 -14.07 7.31 -4.97
C SER A 57 -12.92 6.52 -5.58
N VAL A 58 -13.23 5.79 -6.66
CA VAL A 58 -12.26 5.02 -7.46
C VAL A 58 -11.45 5.95 -8.37
N ASN A 59 -10.13 5.89 -8.28
CA ASN A 59 -9.26 6.45 -9.31
C ASN A 59 -9.10 5.46 -10.48
N GLY A 60 -9.88 5.69 -11.55
CA GLY A 60 -9.86 4.84 -12.75
C GLY A 60 -8.51 4.83 -13.49
N LYS A 61 -7.65 5.84 -13.33
CA LYS A 61 -6.32 5.87 -13.96
C LYS A 61 -5.43 4.70 -13.50
N TYR A 62 -5.57 4.33 -12.22
CA TYR A 62 -4.79 3.28 -11.55
C TYR A 62 -5.62 2.04 -11.20
N TYR A 63 -6.81 1.91 -11.80
CA TYR A 63 -7.69 0.75 -11.66
C TYR A 63 -7.99 0.37 -10.22
N GLU A 64 -8.23 1.38 -9.36
CA GLU A 64 -8.51 1.11 -7.95
C GLU A 64 -9.78 0.26 -7.77
N GLU A 65 -9.71 -0.69 -6.84
CA GLU A 65 -10.85 -1.49 -6.41
C GLU A 65 -10.89 -1.53 -4.88
N PHE A 66 -11.93 -0.94 -4.29
CA PHE A 66 -12.15 -0.89 -2.85
C PHE A 66 -12.85 -2.17 -2.36
N GLY A 67 -12.68 -2.50 -1.08
CA GLY A 67 -13.35 -3.62 -0.42
C GLY A 67 -12.52 -4.28 0.69
N SER A 68 -13.10 -5.27 1.37
CA SER A 68 -12.48 -5.91 2.55
C SER A 68 -11.06 -6.46 2.30
N SER A 69 -10.81 -6.99 1.09
CA SER A 69 -9.49 -7.45 0.65
C SER A 69 -8.67 -6.41 -0.09
N ALA A 70 -9.07 -5.14 -0.11
CA ALA A 70 -8.28 -4.09 -0.74
C ALA A 70 -7.24 -3.52 0.22
N ARG A 71 -6.02 -3.31 -0.27
CA ARG A 71 -4.91 -2.68 0.45
C ARG A 71 -4.26 -1.62 -0.43
N CYS A 72 -3.44 -0.78 0.20
CA CYS A 72 -2.74 0.29 -0.49
C CYS A 72 -1.46 -0.29 -1.10
N PHE A 73 -1.25 -0.06 -2.39
CA PHE A 73 -0.04 -0.41 -3.12
C PHE A 73 0.50 0.82 -3.83
N GLU A 74 1.81 0.85 -4.01
CA GLU A 74 2.44 1.81 -4.91
C GLU A 74 2.26 1.33 -6.35
N VAL A 75 1.89 2.26 -7.21
CA VAL A 75 1.52 2.02 -8.61
C VAL A 75 2.17 3.07 -9.48
N GLU A 76 2.80 2.65 -10.57
CA GLU A 76 3.39 3.53 -11.55
C GLU A 76 2.64 3.36 -12.88
N ARG A 77 2.36 4.48 -13.54
CA ARG A 77 1.86 4.50 -14.91
C ARG A 77 2.48 5.66 -15.66
N ASP A 78 3.02 5.39 -16.85
CA ASP A 78 3.65 6.40 -17.71
C ASP A 78 4.79 7.15 -17.00
N ASN A 79 5.60 6.45 -16.18
CA ASN A 79 6.64 7.02 -15.30
C ASN A 79 6.11 8.03 -14.26
N VAL A 80 4.86 7.87 -13.83
CA VAL A 80 4.26 8.68 -12.76
C VAL A 80 3.87 7.76 -11.61
N ASP A 81 4.58 7.91 -10.50
CA ASP A 81 4.31 7.20 -9.26
C ASP A 81 3.03 7.68 -8.60
N SER A 82 2.33 6.73 -7.99
CA SER A 82 1.13 6.98 -7.23
C SER A 82 0.86 5.85 -6.25
N VAL A 83 -0.27 5.95 -5.56
CA VAL A 83 -0.79 4.88 -4.71
C VAL A 83 -2.19 4.52 -5.12
N GLY A 84 -2.45 3.22 -5.18
CA GLY A 84 -3.73 2.64 -5.57
C GLY A 84 -4.26 1.68 -4.51
N CYS A 85 -5.58 1.66 -4.34
CA CYS A 85 -6.25 0.59 -3.62
C CYS A 85 -6.47 -0.61 -4.55
N LEU A 86 -5.78 -1.72 -4.31
CA LEU A 86 -5.90 -2.94 -5.11
C LEU A 86 -6.37 -4.10 -4.24
N ARG A 87 -7.24 -4.96 -4.78
CA ARG A 87 -7.65 -6.18 -4.09
C ARG A 87 -6.54 -7.21 -4.13
N HIS A 88 -6.36 -7.91 -3.02
CA HIS A 88 -5.42 -9.00 -2.91
C HIS A 88 -6.09 -10.31 -2.51
N SER A 89 -5.34 -11.39 -2.70
CA SER A 89 -5.63 -12.72 -2.19
C SER A 89 -4.35 -13.34 -1.65
N CYS A 90 -4.48 -14.16 -0.61
CA CYS A 90 -3.38 -14.86 0.04
C CYS A 90 -3.62 -16.36 -0.08
N VAL A 91 -2.77 -17.06 -0.84
CA VAL A 91 -2.89 -18.50 -1.09
C VAL A 91 -1.56 -19.17 -0.74
N SER A 92 -1.59 -20.03 0.28
CA SER A 92 -0.40 -20.77 0.75
C SER A 92 0.82 -19.87 1.02
N GLY A 93 0.60 -18.73 1.69
CA GLY A 93 1.64 -17.76 2.02
C GLY A 93 2.12 -16.88 0.85
N LYS A 94 1.51 -17.00 -0.34
CA LYS A 94 1.80 -16.16 -1.50
C LYS A 94 0.75 -15.07 -1.65
N LEU A 95 1.20 -13.89 -2.06
CA LEU A 95 0.35 -12.72 -2.30
C LEU A 95 0.02 -12.61 -3.80
N PHE A 96 -1.26 -12.47 -4.12
CA PHE A 96 -1.76 -12.23 -5.47
C PHE A 96 -2.57 -10.95 -5.50
N LEU A 97 -2.38 -10.12 -6.52
CA LEU A 97 -3.15 -8.90 -6.75
C LEU A 97 -4.15 -9.11 -7.88
N LYS A 98 -5.38 -8.65 -7.68
CA LYS A 98 -6.38 -8.60 -8.74
C LYS A 98 -6.17 -7.33 -9.55
N LEU A 99 -5.69 -7.48 -10.79
CA LEU A 99 -5.44 -6.40 -11.73
C LEU A 99 -6.42 -6.57 -12.90
N GLY A 100 -7.51 -5.80 -12.88
CA GLY A 100 -8.59 -5.96 -13.85
C GLY A 100 -9.27 -7.32 -13.73
N SER A 101 -9.15 -8.16 -14.77
CA SER A 101 -9.66 -9.53 -14.78
C SER A 101 -8.64 -10.59 -14.38
N GLU A 102 -7.38 -10.21 -14.15
CA GLU A 102 -6.27 -11.14 -13.93
C GLU A 102 -5.81 -11.13 -12.47
N TYR A 103 -5.21 -12.23 -12.03
CA TYR A 103 -4.51 -12.32 -10.75
C TYR A 103 -3.02 -12.43 -11.00
N VAL A 104 -2.26 -11.44 -10.53
CA VAL A 104 -0.81 -11.36 -10.70
C VAL A 104 -0.14 -11.71 -9.38
N GLY A 105 0.78 -12.67 -9.40
CA GLY A 105 1.53 -13.08 -8.21
C GLY A 105 2.65 -12.09 -7.87
N CYS A 106 2.73 -11.67 -6.62
CA CYS A 106 3.83 -10.87 -6.12
C CYS A 106 5.07 -11.75 -5.82
N PRO A 107 6.30 -11.25 -6.06
CA PRO A 107 7.52 -11.94 -5.68
C PRO A 107 7.61 -12.12 -4.16
N VAL A 108 8.21 -13.24 -3.71
CA VAL A 108 8.33 -13.56 -2.27
C VAL A 108 9.16 -12.52 -1.50
N GLY A 109 10.17 -11.93 -2.15
CA GLY A 109 10.99 -10.86 -1.59
C GLY A 109 10.37 -9.47 -1.65
N GLY A 110 9.17 -9.33 -2.22
CA GLY A 110 8.66 -8.04 -2.70
C GLY A 110 9.33 -7.63 -4.03
N GLY A 111 8.92 -6.48 -4.56
CA GLY A 111 9.44 -5.94 -5.82
C GLY A 111 8.32 -5.63 -6.83
N GLU A 112 8.71 -5.21 -8.02
CA GLU A 112 7.78 -4.72 -9.04
C GLU A 112 7.15 -5.87 -9.84
N VAL A 113 5.87 -5.69 -10.19
CA VAL A 113 5.15 -6.51 -11.15
C VAL A 113 4.49 -5.61 -12.20
N PHE A 114 4.66 -5.95 -13.48
CA PHE A 114 4.03 -5.22 -14.58
C PHE A 114 2.77 -5.93 -15.08
N SER A 115 1.68 -5.19 -15.21
CA SER A 115 0.43 -5.67 -15.78
C SER A 115 0.29 -5.24 -17.23
N THR A 116 0.56 -6.14 -18.17
CA THR A 116 0.44 -5.84 -19.61
C THR A 116 -0.97 -5.41 -20.02
N SER A 117 -2.00 -5.97 -19.40
CA SER A 117 -3.41 -5.67 -19.68
C SER A 117 -3.84 -4.25 -19.27
N LEU A 118 -3.21 -3.69 -18.24
CA LEU A 118 -3.54 -2.38 -17.68
C LEU A 118 -2.48 -1.32 -17.99
N SER A 119 -1.31 -1.74 -18.48
CA SER A 119 -0.11 -0.93 -18.66
C SER A 119 0.28 -0.16 -17.39
N ILE A 120 0.32 -0.87 -16.26
CA ILE A 120 0.78 -0.31 -14.97
C ILE A 120 1.85 -1.22 -14.35
N THR A 121 2.75 -0.61 -13.58
CA THR A 121 3.66 -1.32 -12.68
C THR A 121 3.13 -1.20 -11.26
N VAL A 122 3.21 -2.27 -10.47
CA VAL A 122 2.82 -2.27 -9.06
C VAL A 122 4.00 -2.73 -8.22
N THR A 123 4.34 -1.98 -7.19
CA THR A 123 5.37 -2.39 -6.22
C THR A 123 4.73 -3.26 -5.16
N CYS A 124 5.03 -4.56 -5.21
CA CYS A 124 4.57 -5.52 -4.22
C CYS A 124 5.43 -5.46 -2.94
N PRO A 125 4.81 -5.45 -1.76
CA PRO A 125 5.50 -5.73 -0.51
C PRO A 125 5.82 -7.23 -0.39
N ARG A 126 6.55 -7.62 0.66
CA ARG A 126 6.69 -9.05 0.99
C ARG A 126 5.32 -9.62 1.38
N PRO A 127 4.99 -10.87 1.02
CA PRO A 127 3.70 -11.46 1.34
C PRO A 127 3.32 -11.40 2.82
N ALA A 128 4.28 -11.59 3.73
CA ALA A 128 4.06 -11.51 5.18
C ALA A 128 3.47 -10.17 5.65
N GLU A 129 3.82 -9.06 4.98
CA GLU A 129 3.36 -7.70 5.35
C GLU A 129 1.86 -7.51 5.11
N ILE A 130 1.26 -8.30 4.21
CA ILE A 130 -0.16 -8.25 3.88
C ILE A 130 -0.89 -9.49 4.41
N CYS A 131 -0.36 -10.68 4.12
CA CYS A 131 -1.05 -11.96 4.34
C CYS A 131 -1.09 -12.42 5.80
N ASP A 132 -0.08 -12.10 6.61
CA ASP A 132 -0.07 -12.50 8.01
C ASP A 132 -1.09 -11.69 8.81
N GLY A 133 -1.28 -10.41 8.46
CA GLY A 133 -2.33 -9.55 9.02
C GLY A 133 -3.72 -9.88 8.47
N TYR A 134 -3.83 -10.27 7.19
CA TYR A 134 -5.10 -10.61 6.57
C TYR A 134 -5.68 -11.94 7.10
N SER A 135 -4.85 -12.95 7.31
CA SER A 135 -5.29 -14.26 7.82
C SER A 135 -5.85 -14.21 9.25
N GLN A 136 -5.57 -13.14 10.01
CA GLN A 136 -6.20 -12.89 11.32
C GLN A 136 -7.52 -12.09 11.24
N MET A 137 -7.77 -11.36 10.14
CA MET A 137 -8.97 -10.53 9.96
C MET A 137 -10.02 -11.18 9.05
N ALA A 138 -9.69 -12.27 8.36
CA ALA A 138 -10.60 -13.02 7.49
C ALA A 138 -10.75 -14.48 7.96
N PRO A 139 -11.57 -14.76 9.00
CA PRO A 139 -12.15 -16.08 9.10
C PRO A 139 -13.17 -16.19 7.94
N ASP A 140 -12.98 -17.17 7.06
CA ASP A 140 -13.97 -17.63 6.09
C ASP A 140 -14.38 -16.68 4.94
N ILE A 141 -13.42 -16.32 4.09
CA ILE A 141 -13.73 -16.26 2.65
C ILE A 141 -12.86 -17.28 1.92
N LEU A 142 -13.30 -18.54 1.98
CA LEU A 142 -12.94 -19.56 0.99
C LEU A 142 -13.49 -19.13 -0.36
N VAL A 143 -12.79 -18.24 -1.07
CA VAL A 143 -13.03 -18.09 -2.51
C VAL A 143 -12.38 -19.28 -3.19
N ASN A 144 -13.19 -20.30 -3.50
CA ASN A 144 -12.80 -21.37 -4.41
C ASN A 144 -12.41 -20.76 -5.75
N TYR A 145 -11.12 -20.67 -6.04
CA TYR A 145 -10.62 -20.46 -7.40
C TYR A 145 -10.04 -21.76 -7.96
N PRO A 146 -10.33 -22.09 -9.22
CA PRO A 146 -9.78 -23.28 -9.87
C PRO A 146 -8.27 -23.12 -10.02
N VAL A 147 -7.51 -24.06 -9.46
CA VAL A 147 -6.09 -24.20 -9.73
C VAL A 147 -5.94 -24.67 -11.17
N THR A 148 -5.80 -23.76 -12.13
CA THR A 148 -5.29 -24.14 -13.45
C THR A 148 -3.77 -24.23 -13.33
N ASN A 149 -3.29 -25.46 -13.17
CA ASN A 149 -1.89 -25.84 -13.25
C ASN A 149 -1.28 -25.37 -14.58
N SER A 150 -0.54 -24.27 -14.54
CA SER A 150 0.44 -23.93 -15.57
C SER A 150 1.65 -23.25 -14.91
N ILE A 151 2.33 -23.98 -14.04
CA ILE A 151 3.73 -23.67 -13.69
C ILE A 151 4.56 -24.35 -14.76
N VAL A 152 5.00 -23.61 -15.77
CA VAL A 152 6.14 -24.02 -16.59
C VAL A 152 7.35 -23.39 -15.93
N ALA A 153 8.14 -24.20 -15.23
CA ALA A 153 9.47 -23.83 -14.79
C ALA A 153 10.41 -23.81 -16.02
N PRO A 154 11.29 -22.82 -16.19
CA PRO A 154 12.40 -22.93 -17.13
C PRO A 154 13.45 -23.91 -16.59
N GLU A 155 14.04 -24.69 -17.51
CA GLU A 155 15.11 -25.66 -17.28
C GLU A 155 16.41 -25.05 -16.73
#